data_AF-A0A269YCS7-F1
#
_entry.id   AF-A0A269YCS7-F1
#
_cell.length_a   1.000
_cell.length_b   1.000
_cell.length_c   1.000
_cell.angle_alpha   90.00
_cell.angle_beta   90.00
_cell.angle_gamma   90.00
#
_symmetry.space_group_name_H-M   'P 1'
#
loop_
_entity.id
_entity.type
_entity.pdbx_description
1 polymer ?
#
loop_
_entity_poly.entity_id
_entity_poly.type
_entity_poly.pdbx_seq_one_letter_code
_entity_poly.pdbx_strand_id
1 'polypeptide(L)'
;MINKRALLTFSIAAASLLTFSISNHSVPQAHAATTLTYGKITNNSLHRLGTIRQLTRAQLAEDHKLTGKQVQNLIYLPLPKRLTAHNFTLSKTSLTIHLVKNSYGVKNVAIPLNKLTGIILNRYMPSKYDFVKPKTPKKVVALTFDDGPDPTLTPKLLKTLKRYNVHATFFEVGQSVNRYPSISRLVLKYGNQIGNHSWNHPDLTTLSTTKAIHQIALTDAAIYKATGTIPTYIRPPYGAVNGRIGNLFDRPIVRWNVDSRDWAYLNTPKTVSHVLATTHPGSIILMHDIHPTSVAAVPQIIRSLKKRGYTFVTLPTLMQKPLLANLQYFGRGDFRGF
;
A
#
# COMPACT_ATOMS: atom_id res chain seq x y z
N MET A 1 74.38 -31.81 -42.65
CA MET A 1 75.41 -30.78 -42.87
C MET A 1 75.63 -30.02 -41.56
N ILE A 2 76.90 -29.99 -41.12
CA ILE A 2 77.53 -29.07 -40.14
C ILE A 2 77.09 -29.27 -38.66
N ASN A 3 77.85 -30.05 -37.86
CA ASN A 3 79.01 -29.70 -36.99
C ASN A 3 78.61 -28.88 -35.73
N LYS A 4 79.13 -29.05 -34.51
CA LYS A 4 80.18 -29.91 -33.88
C LYS A 4 80.17 -29.64 -32.36
N ARG A 5 80.63 -30.63 -31.57
CA ARG A 5 81.37 -30.57 -30.27
C ARG A 5 80.63 -30.04 -29.02
N ALA A 6 80.42 -30.83 -27.94
CA ALA A 6 81.32 -31.53 -26.99
C ALA A 6 81.79 -30.65 -25.82
N LEU A 7 81.42 -31.00 -24.57
CA LEU A 7 82.25 -31.63 -23.53
C LEU A 7 81.55 -31.66 -22.16
N LEU A 8 81.83 -32.71 -21.39
CA LEU A 8 81.46 -32.94 -19.98
C LEU A 8 82.08 -31.91 -19.02
N THR A 9 81.40 -31.65 -17.89
CA THR A 9 82.01 -31.58 -16.54
C THR A 9 80.94 -31.69 -15.44
N PHE A 10 81.26 -32.45 -14.39
CA PHE A 10 80.48 -32.70 -13.17
C PHE A 10 80.37 -31.47 -12.25
N SER A 11 79.27 -31.37 -11.49
CA SER A 11 79.24 -30.67 -10.20
C SER A 11 78.14 -31.20 -9.28
N ILE A 12 78.45 -31.18 -7.99
CA ILE A 12 77.89 -31.96 -6.87
C ILE A 12 76.87 -31.11 -6.06
N ALA A 13 75.92 -31.82 -5.42
CA ALA A 13 75.14 -31.46 -4.22
C ALA A 13 74.14 -30.29 -4.28
N ALA A 14 72.88 -30.52 -3.90
CA ALA A 14 72.41 -30.60 -2.51
C ALA A 14 70.88 -30.81 -2.52
N ALA A 15 70.40 -31.82 -1.79
CA ALA A 15 68.98 -32.07 -1.60
C ALA A 15 68.44 -31.17 -0.48
N SER A 16 67.51 -30.28 -0.81
CA SER A 16 66.73 -29.54 0.18
C SER A 16 65.38 -30.23 0.40
N LEU A 17 65.16 -30.73 1.62
CA LEU A 17 63.87 -31.21 2.09
C LEU A 17 62.84 -30.06 2.05
N LEU A 18 61.78 -30.20 1.25
CA LEU A 18 60.58 -29.39 1.41
C LEU A 18 59.78 -29.90 2.62
N THR A 19 59.81 -29.13 3.69
CA THR A 19 58.84 -29.23 4.80
C THR A 19 57.47 -28.73 4.33
N PHE A 20 56.48 -29.62 4.29
CA PHE A 20 55.08 -29.23 4.12
C PHE A 20 54.59 -28.50 5.39
N SER A 21 54.48 -27.17 5.31
CA SER A 21 53.77 -26.38 6.31
C SER A 21 52.27 -26.53 6.05
N ILE A 22 51.57 -27.20 6.96
CA ILE A 22 50.11 -27.25 7.01
C ILE A 22 49.65 -25.84 7.36
N SER A 23 49.21 -25.10 6.35
CA SER A 23 48.55 -23.82 6.53
C SER A 23 47.23 -24.05 7.28
N ASN A 24 47.23 -23.67 8.56
CA ASN A 24 46.02 -23.51 9.37
C ASN A 24 45.02 -22.64 8.59
N HIS A 25 43.98 -23.26 8.03
CA HIS A 25 42.79 -22.55 7.60
C HIS A 25 42.07 -22.04 8.85
N SER A 26 42.29 -20.76 9.10
CA SER A 26 41.49 -19.93 10.00
C SER A 26 40.01 -20.13 9.68
N VAL A 27 39.31 -20.72 10.64
CA VAL A 27 37.84 -20.74 10.70
C VAL A 27 37.35 -19.31 10.52
N PRO A 28 36.41 -19.02 9.60
CA PRO A 28 35.84 -17.68 9.50
C PRO A 28 35.24 -17.30 10.85
N GLN A 29 35.76 -16.23 11.45
CA GLN A 29 35.14 -15.58 12.61
C GLN A 29 33.66 -15.39 12.30
N ALA A 30 32.81 -15.92 13.18
CA ALA A 30 31.38 -15.65 13.15
C ALA A 30 31.19 -14.13 13.10
N HIS A 31 30.76 -13.61 11.93
CA HIS A 31 30.25 -12.26 11.85
C HIS A 31 29.16 -12.15 12.90
N ALA A 32 29.40 -11.35 13.95
CA ALA A 32 28.39 -11.06 14.96
C ALA A 32 27.08 -10.75 14.23
N ALA A 33 26.07 -11.60 14.42
CA ALA A 33 24.80 -11.48 13.73
C ALA A 33 24.30 -10.06 13.97
N THR A 34 24.41 -9.20 12.95
CA THR A 34 24.17 -7.78 13.15
C THR A 34 22.69 -7.64 13.42
N THR A 35 22.31 -7.34 14.66
CA THR A 35 20.91 -7.23 15.06
C THR A 35 20.19 -6.33 14.06
N LEU A 36 19.21 -6.89 13.35
CA LEU A 36 18.40 -6.15 12.39
C LEU A 36 17.44 -5.27 13.18
N THR A 37 17.36 -4.01 12.75
CA THR A 37 16.40 -3.05 13.30
C THR A 37 15.42 -2.65 12.20
N TYR A 38 14.26 -2.11 12.59
CA TYR A 38 13.33 -1.56 11.61
C TYR A 38 13.98 -0.48 10.73
N GLY A 39 14.84 0.36 11.30
CA GLY A 39 15.59 1.38 10.57
C GLY A 39 16.46 0.79 9.46
N LYS A 40 17.17 -0.31 9.71
CA LYS A 40 17.98 -1.00 8.69
C LYS A 40 17.10 -1.49 7.54
N ILE A 41 16.01 -2.21 7.84
CA ILE A 41 15.18 -2.83 6.80
C ILE A 41 14.30 -1.83 6.05
N THR A 42 14.02 -0.65 6.62
CA THR A 42 13.16 0.37 6.01
C THR A 42 13.89 1.60 5.47
N ASN A 43 15.23 1.67 5.53
CA ASN A 43 16.01 2.88 5.25
C ASN A 43 15.64 4.07 6.17
N ASN A 44 15.53 3.81 7.47
CA ASN A 44 15.16 4.79 8.50
C ASN A 44 13.83 5.52 8.23
N SER A 45 12.93 4.93 7.44
CA SER A 45 11.67 5.55 7.07
C SER A 45 10.56 5.21 8.06
N LEU A 46 10.05 6.24 8.76
CA LEU A 46 8.88 6.11 9.62
C LEU A 46 7.61 5.76 8.84
N HIS A 47 7.48 6.23 7.59
CA HIS A 47 6.35 5.89 6.70
C HIS A 47 6.33 4.40 6.37
N ARG A 48 7.48 3.79 6.06
CA ARG A 48 7.60 2.34 5.84
C ARG A 48 7.31 1.57 7.12
N LEU A 49 7.80 2.02 8.28
CA LEU A 49 7.49 1.40 9.56
C LEU A 49 5.98 1.48 9.88
N GLY A 50 5.33 2.63 9.65
CA GLY A 50 3.87 2.76 9.77
C GLY A 50 3.13 1.80 8.84
N THR A 51 3.61 1.65 7.61
CA THR A 51 3.02 0.70 6.64
C THR A 51 3.15 -0.75 7.13
N ILE A 52 4.28 -1.14 7.72
CA ILE A 52 4.45 -2.45 8.37
C ILE A 52 3.42 -2.61 9.50
N ARG A 53 3.23 -1.60 10.36
CA ARG A 53 2.22 -1.66 11.44
C ARG A 53 0.81 -1.87 10.90
N GLN A 54 0.44 -1.17 9.83
CA GLN A 54 -0.85 -1.36 9.16
C GLN A 54 -1.02 -2.79 8.63
N LEU A 55 -0.03 -3.29 7.89
CA LEU A 55 -0.04 -4.66 7.36
C LEU A 55 -0.11 -5.71 8.47
N THR A 56 0.50 -5.44 9.63
CA THR A 56 0.41 -6.32 10.81
C THR A 56 -1.02 -6.44 11.30
N ARG A 57 -1.75 -5.31 11.41
CA ARG A 57 -3.15 -5.32 11.83
C ARG A 57 -4.03 -6.07 10.83
N ALA A 58 -3.82 -5.86 9.54
CA ALA A 58 -4.55 -6.55 8.48
C ALA A 58 -4.28 -8.07 8.48
N GLN A 59 -3.01 -8.47 8.60
CA GLN A 59 -2.63 -9.88 8.64
C GLN A 59 -3.17 -10.59 9.88
N LEU A 60 -3.12 -9.96 11.05
CA LEU A 60 -3.72 -10.50 12.28
C LEU A 60 -5.23 -10.71 12.11
N ALA A 61 -5.92 -9.74 11.51
CA ALA A 61 -7.36 -9.88 11.23
C ALA A 61 -7.67 -11.07 10.33
N GLU A 62 -6.91 -11.23 9.25
CA GLU A 62 -7.04 -12.31 8.27
C GLU A 62 -6.74 -13.69 8.88
N ASP A 63 -5.58 -13.85 9.53
CA ASP A 63 -5.12 -15.13 10.08
C ASP A 63 -6.06 -15.66 11.17
N HIS A 64 -6.60 -14.76 11.99
CA HIS A 64 -7.45 -15.11 13.13
C HIS A 64 -8.95 -14.93 12.84
N LYS A 65 -9.34 -14.61 11.60
CA LYS A 65 -10.73 -14.40 11.17
C LYS A 65 -11.51 -13.54 12.17
N LEU A 66 -10.91 -12.40 12.55
CA LEU A 66 -11.47 -11.55 13.61
C LEU A 66 -12.90 -11.13 13.31
N THR A 67 -13.70 -10.89 14.34
CA THR A 67 -15.02 -10.27 14.20
C THR A 67 -14.90 -8.77 13.93
N GLY A 68 -15.95 -8.12 13.42
CA GLY A 68 -15.96 -6.67 13.23
C GLY A 68 -15.65 -5.89 14.52
N LYS A 69 -16.18 -6.33 15.67
CA LYS A 69 -15.89 -5.72 16.99
C LYS A 69 -14.42 -5.85 17.38
N GLN A 70 -13.78 -6.97 17.06
CA GLN A 70 -12.34 -7.13 17.26
C GLN A 70 -11.55 -6.23 16.31
N VAL A 71 -11.94 -6.14 15.04
CA VAL A 71 -11.29 -5.25 14.06
C VAL A 71 -11.37 -3.78 14.48
N GLN A 72 -12.49 -3.32 15.03
CA GLN A 72 -12.63 -1.96 15.57
C GLN A 72 -11.52 -1.62 16.59
N ASN A 73 -11.07 -2.59 17.37
CA ASN A 73 -10.06 -2.38 18.41
C ASN A 73 -8.61 -2.53 17.88
N LEU A 74 -8.38 -2.95 16.63
CA LEU A 74 -7.04 -3.20 16.11
C LEU A 74 -6.17 -1.96 16.01
N ILE A 75 -6.78 -0.78 15.84
CA ILE A 75 -6.05 0.48 15.78
C ILE A 75 -5.21 0.71 17.06
N TYR A 76 -5.70 0.20 18.20
CA TYR A 76 -5.04 0.28 19.51
C TYR A 76 -4.03 -0.84 19.79
N LEU A 77 -3.84 -1.79 18.86
CA LEU A 77 -2.85 -2.85 19.01
C LEU A 77 -1.45 -2.23 19.22
N PRO A 78 -0.76 -2.53 20.33
CA PRO A 78 0.58 -2.00 20.58
C PRO A 78 1.57 -2.58 19.57
N LEU A 79 2.13 -1.71 18.73
CA LEU A 79 3.07 -2.07 17.67
C LEU A 79 4.33 -1.19 17.72
N PRO A 80 5.46 -1.67 17.15
CA PRO A 80 6.73 -0.95 17.20
C PRO A 80 6.67 0.44 16.58
N LYS A 81 7.06 1.45 17.36
CA LYS A 81 7.12 2.85 16.92
C LYS A 81 8.54 3.35 16.64
N ARG A 82 9.55 2.72 17.25
CA ARG A 82 10.96 3.14 17.16
C ARG A 82 11.67 2.39 16.04
N LEU A 83 12.47 3.10 15.25
CA LEU A 83 13.31 2.50 14.21
C LEU A 83 14.41 1.60 14.79
N THR A 84 14.79 1.79 16.05
CA THR A 84 15.78 0.97 16.77
C THR A 84 15.20 -0.34 17.30
N ALA A 85 13.88 -0.54 17.24
CA ALA A 85 13.28 -1.78 17.70
C ALA A 85 13.69 -2.97 16.81
N HIS A 86 13.80 -4.13 17.45
CA HIS A 86 14.30 -5.39 16.89
C HIS A 86 13.34 -6.55 17.19
N ASN A 87 12.09 -6.27 17.58
CA ASN A 87 11.10 -7.28 17.93
C ASN A 87 10.44 -7.90 16.68
N PHE A 88 11.27 -8.38 15.75
CA PHE A 88 10.83 -9.12 14.57
C PHE A 88 11.87 -10.15 14.16
N THR A 89 11.42 -11.16 13.42
CA THR A 89 12.28 -12.08 12.67
C THR A 89 11.98 -11.92 11.18
N LEU A 90 13.01 -11.95 10.35
CA LEU A 90 12.89 -11.92 8.89
C LEU A 90 13.31 -13.26 8.32
N SER A 91 12.38 -13.99 7.70
CA SER A 91 12.62 -15.26 7.02
C SER A 91 12.68 -15.06 5.50
N LYS A 92 12.90 -16.15 4.75
CA LYS A 92 12.84 -16.14 3.27
C LYS A 92 11.43 -15.89 2.71
N THR A 93 10.39 -15.96 3.54
CA THR A 93 8.98 -15.89 3.08
C THR A 93 8.14 -14.87 3.83
N SER A 94 8.55 -14.43 5.02
CA SER A 94 7.77 -13.52 5.85
C SER A 94 8.62 -12.61 6.74
N LEU A 95 8.08 -11.44 7.08
CA LEU A 95 8.47 -10.66 8.26
C LEU A 95 7.53 -11.03 9.42
N THR A 96 8.05 -11.67 10.46
CA THR A 96 7.28 -12.00 11.66
C THR A 96 7.50 -10.94 12.73
N ILE A 97 6.44 -10.25 13.15
CA ILE A 97 6.50 -9.30 14.27
C ILE A 97 6.19 -10.03 15.57
N HIS A 98 7.05 -9.85 16.56
CA HIS A 98 6.87 -10.37 17.92
C HIS A 98 6.11 -9.32 18.74
N LEU A 99 4.86 -9.63 19.05
CA LEU A 99 3.95 -8.74 19.77
C LEU A 99 4.20 -8.85 21.29
N VAL A 100 4.08 -7.71 21.96
CA VAL A 100 3.96 -7.68 23.42
C VAL A 100 2.59 -8.22 23.85
N LYS A 101 2.40 -8.48 25.15
CA LYS A 101 1.09 -8.88 25.70
C LYS A 101 -0.02 -7.94 25.20
N ASN A 102 -1.07 -8.51 24.65
CA ASN A 102 -2.16 -7.77 24.02
C ASN A 102 -3.50 -8.49 24.21
N SER A 103 -4.60 -7.79 23.95
CA SER A 103 -5.98 -8.28 24.13
C SER A 103 -6.39 -9.41 23.19
N TYR A 104 -5.61 -9.71 22.15
CA TYR A 104 -5.88 -10.80 21.21
C TYR A 104 -5.18 -12.10 21.59
N GLY A 105 -4.28 -12.08 22.59
CA GLY A 105 -3.49 -13.26 22.97
C GLY A 105 -2.48 -13.72 21.90
N VAL A 106 -2.28 -12.94 20.83
CA VAL A 106 -1.40 -13.29 19.71
C VAL A 106 0.03 -12.88 20.04
N LYS A 107 0.99 -13.82 19.93
CA LYS A 107 2.41 -13.55 20.16
C LYS A 107 3.16 -13.13 18.90
N ASN A 108 2.76 -13.65 17.75
CA ASN A 108 3.48 -13.48 16.49
C ASN A 108 2.49 -13.20 15.36
N VAL A 109 2.85 -12.26 14.47
CA VAL A 109 2.12 -12.02 13.21
C VAL A 109 3.11 -12.09 12.07
N ALA A 110 2.94 -13.07 11.18
CA ALA A 110 3.83 -13.30 10.04
C ALA A 110 3.25 -12.66 8.78
N ILE A 111 3.83 -11.53 8.34
CA ILE A 111 3.42 -10.84 7.11
C ILE A 111 4.19 -11.46 5.93
N PRO A 112 3.51 -12.02 4.93
CA PRO A 112 4.16 -12.52 3.72
C PRO A 112 4.97 -11.43 2.99
N LEU A 113 6.18 -11.76 2.50
CA LEU A 113 7.07 -10.76 1.87
C LEU A 113 6.50 -10.12 0.60
N ASN A 114 5.61 -10.79 -0.13
CA ASN A 114 4.92 -10.20 -1.28
C ASN A 114 4.01 -9.01 -0.91
N LYS A 115 3.51 -8.94 0.34
CA LYS A 115 2.78 -7.78 0.87
C LYS A 115 3.72 -6.65 1.30
N LEU A 116 5.03 -6.91 1.39
CA LEU A 116 6.07 -5.97 1.87
C LEU A 116 6.98 -5.44 0.76
N THR A 117 6.71 -5.83 -0.49
CA THR A 117 7.45 -5.41 -1.67
C THR A 117 7.51 -3.88 -1.80
N GLY A 118 8.73 -3.32 -1.81
CA GLY A 118 9.00 -1.87 -1.85
C GLY A 118 8.86 -1.13 -0.50
N ILE A 119 8.37 -1.82 0.54
CA ILE A 119 8.32 -1.34 1.92
C ILE A 119 9.60 -1.74 2.65
N ILE A 120 9.99 -3.01 2.55
CA ILE A 120 11.32 -3.50 2.97
C ILE A 120 12.31 -3.28 1.82
N LEU A 121 13.55 -2.91 2.13
CA LEU A 121 14.61 -2.79 1.13
C LEU A 121 14.93 -4.15 0.49
N ASN A 122 15.02 -4.19 -0.85
CA ASN A 122 15.29 -5.40 -1.62
C ASN A 122 16.50 -6.20 -1.12
N ARG A 123 17.56 -5.53 -0.65
CA ARG A 123 18.77 -6.19 -0.09
C ARG A 123 18.49 -7.15 1.08
N TYR A 124 17.32 -7.07 1.72
CA TYR A 124 16.89 -7.95 2.81
C TYR A 124 15.82 -8.97 2.38
N MET A 125 15.43 -9.02 1.10
CA MET A 125 14.41 -9.94 0.59
C MET A 125 14.95 -10.77 -0.57
N PRO A 126 14.44 -12.00 -0.79
CA PRO A 126 14.69 -12.72 -2.04
C PRO A 126 14.23 -11.91 -3.25
N SER A 127 15.00 -11.96 -4.36
CA SER A 127 14.77 -11.17 -5.58
C SER A 127 13.37 -11.32 -6.19
N LYS A 128 12.72 -12.47 -6.01
CA LYS A 128 11.32 -12.69 -6.44
C LYS A 128 10.30 -11.75 -5.78
N TYR A 129 10.66 -11.09 -4.68
CA TYR A 129 9.83 -10.10 -3.97
C TYR A 129 10.27 -8.67 -4.25
N ASP A 130 11.21 -8.44 -5.16
CA ASP A 130 11.63 -7.10 -5.54
C ASP A 130 10.46 -6.29 -6.10
N PHE A 131 10.44 -5.00 -5.76
CA PHE A 131 9.42 -4.11 -6.31
C PHE A 131 9.63 -3.91 -7.80
N VAL A 132 8.73 -4.50 -8.59
CA VAL A 132 8.64 -4.25 -10.02
C VAL A 132 7.69 -3.08 -10.24
N LYS A 133 8.25 -1.96 -10.66
CA LYS A 133 7.47 -0.77 -11.05
C LYS A 133 6.45 -1.17 -12.13
N PRO A 134 5.13 -0.97 -11.90
CA PRO A 134 4.12 -1.25 -12.92
C PRO A 134 4.42 -0.52 -14.23
N LYS A 135 4.48 -1.27 -15.33
CA LYS A 135 4.57 -0.70 -16.67
C LYS A 135 3.20 -0.11 -17.02
N THR A 136 3.13 1.20 -17.21
CA THR A 136 1.88 1.86 -17.63
C THR A 136 2.15 2.76 -18.83
N PRO A 137 1.14 3.05 -19.66
CA PRO A 137 1.21 4.15 -20.62
C PRO A 137 1.56 5.49 -19.96
N LYS A 138 1.96 6.48 -20.77
CA LYS A 138 2.22 7.85 -20.28
C LYS A 138 0.95 8.48 -19.70
N LYS A 139 -0.18 8.33 -20.38
CA LYS A 139 -1.49 8.88 -19.99
C LYS A 139 -2.29 7.85 -19.20
N VAL A 140 -2.29 7.94 -17.88
CA VAL A 140 -3.20 7.17 -17.03
C VAL A 140 -3.89 8.06 -16.01
N VAL A 141 -5.02 7.60 -15.49
CA VAL A 141 -5.80 8.26 -14.44
C VAL A 141 -6.40 7.23 -13.49
N ALA A 142 -6.66 7.61 -12.25
CA ALA A 142 -7.48 6.84 -11.31
C ALA A 142 -8.84 7.52 -11.13
N LEU A 143 -9.90 6.75 -11.32
CA LEU A 143 -11.26 7.18 -11.03
C LEU A 143 -11.61 6.80 -9.59
N THR A 144 -12.10 7.77 -8.81
CA THR A 144 -12.43 7.56 -7.40
C THR A 144 -13.83 8.09 -7.08
N PHE A 145 -14.53 7.40 -6.17
CA PHE A 145 -15.90 7.72 -5.77
C PHE A 145 -16.01 7.79 -4.25
N ASP A 146 -16.58 8.86 -3.72
CA ASP A 146 -16.76 9.11 -2.29
C ASP A 146 -18.25 8.98 -1.89
N ASP A 147 -18.48 8.86 -0.58
CA ASP A 147 -19.77 8.86 0.14
C ASP A 147 -20.64 7.59 0.09
N GLY A 148 -20.42 6.73 -0.90
CA GLY A 148 -21.13 5.46 -1.03
C GLY A 148 -20.90 4.45 0.10
N PRO A 149 -21.49 3.25 0.01
CA PRO A 149 -22.35 2.80 -1.09
C PRO A 149 -23.79 3.33 -1.00
N ASP A 150 -24.35 3.75 -2.14
CA ASP A 150 -25.78 3.99 -2.35
C ASP A 150 -26.47 2.70 -2.84
N PRO A 151 -27.69 2.37 -2.37
CA PRO A 151 -28.37 1.13 -2.71
C PRO A 151 -28.75 0.99 -4.19
N THR A 152 -28.84 2.09 -4.93
CA THR A 152 -29.34 2.13 -6.31
C THR A 152 -28.27 2.56 -7.31
N LEU A 153 -27.48 3.56 -6.97
CA LEU A 153 -26.54 4.23 -7.84
C LEU A 153 -25.19 3.51 -7.89
N THR A 154 -24.64 3.07 -6.75
CA THR A 154 -23.39 2.30 -6.72
C THR A 154 -23.50 1.01 -7.57
N PRO A 155 -24.56 0.19 -7.49
CA PRO A 155 -24.71 -0.97 -8.37
C PRO A 155 -24.80 -0.61 -9.87
N LYS A 156 -25.45 0.51 -10.22
CA LYS A 156 -25.54 1.00 -11.60
C LYS A 156 -24.17 1.45 -12.12
N LEU A 157 -23.41 2.16 -11.29
CA LEU A 157 -22.04 2.55 -11.58
C LEU A 157 -21.14 1.33 -11.77
N LEU A 158 -21.21 0.34 -10.87
CA LEU A 158 -20.46 -0.91 -10.98
C LEU A 158 -20.71 -1.65 -12.30
N LYS A 159 -21.97 -1.71 -12.77
CA LYS A 159 -22.31 -2.25 -14.10
C LYS A 159 -21.65 -1.46 -15.24
N THR A 160 -21.60 -0.13 -15.11
CA THR A 160 -20.94 0.76 -16.08
C THR A 160 -19.43 0.52 -16.12
N LEU A 161 -18.77 0.49 -14.96
CA LEU A 161 -17.33 0.23 -14.84
C LEU A 161 -16.96 -1.13 -15.46
N LYS A 162 -17.73 -2.18 -15.16
CA LYS A 162 -17.57 -3.51 -15.77
C LYS A 162 -17.73 -3.47 -17.29
N ARG A 163 -18.78 -2.82 -17.81
CA ARG A 163 -19.02 -2.69 -19.26
C ARG A 163 -17.85 -2.06 -19.99
N TYR A 164 -17.18 -1.09 -19.36
CA TYR A 164 -16.04 -0.41 -19.95
C TYR A 164 -14.69 -1.05 -19.62
N ASN A 165 -14.65 -2.16 -18.86
CA ASN A 165 -13.43 -2.76 -18.35
C ASN A 165 -12.53 -1.73 -17.64
N VAL A 166 -13.11 -1.02 -16.67
CA VAL A 166 -12.46 -0.01 -15.85
C VAL A 166 -12.62 -0.40 -14.39
N HIS A 167 -11.54 -0.31 -13.62
CA HIS A 167 -11.60 -0.40 -12.16
C HIS A 167 -11.46 0.99 -11.53
N ALA A 168 -12.10 1.18 -10.38
CA ALA A 168 -12.09 2.41 -9.61
C ALA A 168 -11.75 2.16 -8.13
N THR A 169 -11.60 3.22 -7.36
CA THR A 169 -11.49 3.17 -5.88
C THR A 169 -12.69 3.86 -5.26
N PHE A 170 -13.37 3.19 -4.34
CA PHE A 170 -14.54 3.70 -3.63
C PHE A 170 -14.13 4.02 -2.19
N PHE A 171 -14.19 5.28 -1.78
CA PHE A 171 -14.01 5.69 -0.39
C PHE A 171 -15.39 5.70 0.28
N GLU A 172 -15.68 4.61 0.98
CA GLU A 172 -17.02 4.36 1.51
C GLU A 172 -17.18 4.92 2.93
N VAL A 173 -18.36 5.47 3.20
CA VAL A 173 -18.78 5.94 4.53
C VAL A 173 -19.29 4.76 5.35
N GLY A 174 -18.76 4.58 6.55
CA GLY A 174 -19.01 3.39 7.36
C GLY A 174 -20.49 3.13 7.69
N GLN A 175 -21.28 4.18 7.93
CA GLN A 175 -22.74 4.03 8.11
C GLN A 175 -23.43 3.42 6.88
N SER A 176 -23.03 3.85 5.68
CA SER A 176 -23.55 3.34 4.41
C SER A 176 -23.15 1.88 4.21
N VAL A 177 -21.90 1.52 4.50
CA VAL A 177 -21.42 0.12 4.46
C VAL A 177 -22.17 -0.77 5.43
N ASN A 178 -22.42 -0.28 6.65
CA ASN A 178 -23.15 -1.05 7.66
C ASN A 178 -24.61 -1.30 7.25
N ARG A 179 -25.22 -0.37 6.51
CA ARG A 179 -26.58 -0.52 5.98
C ARG A 179 -26.63 -1.39 4.73
N TYR A 180 -25.64 -1.29 3.85
CA TYR A 180 -25.62 -1.97 2.54
C TYR A 180 -24.36 -2.83 2.31
N PRO A 181 -24.04 -3.79 3.21
CA PRO A 181 -22.77 -4.52 3.16
C PRO A 181 -22.63 -5.41 1.92
N SER A 182 -23.74 -5.81 1.29
CA SER A 182 -23.74 -6.56 0.04
C SER A 182 -23.16 -5.76 -1.12
N ILE A 183 -23.27 -4.43 -1.11
CA ILE A 183 -22.78 -3.57 -2.19
C ILE A 183 -21.27 -3.42 -2.09
N SER A 184 -20.72 -3.18 -0.91
CA SER A 184 -19.27 -3.18 -0.68
C SER A 184 -18.64 -4.53 -1.08
N ARG A 185 -19.33 -5.67 -0.83
CA ARG A 185 -18.89 -6.98 -1.38
C ARG A 185 -18.86 -6.99 -2.90
N LEU A 186 -19.86 -6.41 -3.57
CA LEU A 186 -19.90 -6.33 -5.03
C LEU A 186 -18.79 -5.44 -5.58
N VAL A 187 -18.47 -4.33 -4.90
CA VAL A 187 -17.37 -3.42 -5.27
C VAL A 187 -16.06 -4.22 -5.39
N LEU A 188 -15.68 -4.97 -4.34
CA LEU A 188 -14.48 -5.83 -4.38
C LEU A 188 -14.60 -6.99 -5.36
N LYS A 189 -15.76 -7.67 -5.41
CA LYS A 189 -15.98 -8.80 -6.33
C LYS A 189 -15.78 -8.41 -7.79
N TYR A 190 -16.04 -7.16 -8.16
CA TYR A 190 -15.81 -6.63 -9.51
C TYR A 190 -14.41 -6.05 -9.73
N GLY A 191 -13.47 -6.31 -8.81
CA GLY A 191 -12.07 -5.92 -8.94
C GLY A 191 -11.78 -4.44 -8.62
N ASN A 192 -12.75 -3.72 -8.05
CA ASN A 192 -12.52 -2.35 -7.57
C ASN A 192 -11.87 -2.37 -6.19
N GLN A 193 -11.34 -1.22 -5.78
CA GLN A 193 -10.74 -1.03 -4.46
C GLN A 193 -11.71 -0.32 -3.51
N ILE A 194 -11.61 -0.59 -2.22
CA ILE A 194 -12.33 0.15 -1.17
C ILE A 194 -11.33 0.87 -0.26
N GLY A 195 -11.58 2.14 -0.02
CA GLY A 195 -10.96 2.99 0.99
C GLY A 195 -11.96 3.37 2.08
N ASN A 196 -11.45 3.91 3.17
CA ASN A 196 -12.25 4.37 4.31
C ASN A 196 -12.51 5.87 4.19
N HIS A 197 -13.79 6.27 4.31
CA HIS A 197 -14.23 7.67 4.25
C HIS A 197 -14.89 8.17 5.54
N SER A 198 -14.40 7.71 6.70
CA SER A 198 -14.98 7.94 8.03
C SER A 198 -16.37 7.31 8.22
N TRP A 199 -16.90 7.41 9.44
CA TRP A 199 -18.14 6.71 9.81
C TRP A 199 -19.39 7.46 9.37
N ASN A 200 -19.44 8.76 9.61
CA ASN A 200 -20.58 9.62 9.29
C ASN A 200 -20.17 10.98 8.70
N HIS A 201 -19.06 11.00 7.98
CA HIS A 201 -18.57 12.15 7.20
C HIS A 201 -18.28 13.47 7.98
N PRO A 202 -17.74 13.45 9.23
CA PRO A 202 -17.35 14.69 9.90
C PRO A 202 -15.99 15.20 9.39
N ASP A 203 -15.74 16.50 9.53
CA ASP A 203 -14.39 17.03 9.44
C ASP A 203 -13.55 16.47 10.60
N LEU A 204 -12.65 15.53 10.30
CA LEU A 204 -11.83 14.86 11.30
C LEU A 204 -10.91 15.83 12.07
N THR A 205 -10.54 16.97 11.48
CA THR A 205 -9.62 17.93 12.10
C THR A 205 -10.26 18.69 13.28
N THR A 206 -11.60 18.81 13.26
CA THR A 206 -12.39 19.42 14.34
C THR A 206 -12.64 18.47 15.52
N LEU A 207 -12.41 17.16 15.33
CA LEU A 207 -12.66 16.15 16.35
C LEU A 207 -11.45 15.97 17.27
N SER A 208 -11.71 15.59 18.52
CA SER A 208 -10.66 15.06 19.40
C SER A 208 -10.03 13.81 18.80
N THR A 209 -8.79 13.50 19.19
CA THR A 209 -8.05 12.32 18.69
C THR A 209 -8.83 11.02 18.87
N THR A 210 -9.46 10.83 20.03
CA THR A 210 -10.28 9.64 20.30
C THR A 210 -11.49 9.56 19.36
N LYS A 211 -12.18 10.68 19.12
CA LYS A 211 -13.34 10.72 18.21
C LYS A 211 -12.92 10.46 16.76
N ALA A 212 -11.78 11.03 16.31
CA ALA A 212 -11.25 10.78 14.98
C ALA A 212 -10.80 9.31 14.78
N ILE A 213 -10.16 8.69 15.78
CA ILE A 213 -9.86 7.26 15.76
C ILE A 213 -11.14 6.45 15.65
N HIS A 214 -12.16 6.78 16.44
CA HIS A 214 -13.42 6.04 16.46
C HIS A 214 -14.13 6.06 15.09
N GLN A 215 -14.10 7.19 14.37
CA GLN A 215 -14.62 7.33 13.01
C GLN A 215 -13.98 6.33 12.03
N ILE A 216 -12.64 6.23 12.05
CA ILE A 216 -11.92 5.34 11.16
C ILE A 216 -12.10 3.87 11.59
N ALA A 217 -12.00 3.59 12.89
CA ALA A 217 -12.11 2.24 13.45
C ALA A 217 -13.47 1.58 13.20
N LEU A 218 -14.57 2.32 13.39
CA LEU A 218 -15.91 1.81 13.09
C LEU A 218 -16.09 1.49 11.61
N THR A 219 -15.53 2.33 10.75
CA THR A 219 -15.61 2.17 9.30
C THR A 219 -14.78 0.98 8.82
N ASP A 220 -13.57 0.80 9.36
CA ASP A 220 -12.75 -0.39 9.11
C ASP A 220 -13.48 -1.67 9.54
N ALA A 221 -14.14 -1.66 10.71
CA ALA A 221 -14.92 -2.78 11.20
C ALA A 221 -16.12 -3.11 10.28
N ALA A 222 -16.84 -2.11 9.78
CA ALA A 222 -17.96 -2.30 8.87
C ALA A 222 -17.51 -2.84 7.50
N ILE A 223 -16.45 -2.25 6.91
CA ILE A 223 -15.88 -2.72 5.64
C ILE A 223 -15.34 -4.14 5.79
N TYR A 224 -14.61 -4.44 6.87
CA TYR A 224 -14.11 -5.78 7.11
C TYR A 224 -15.25 -6.78 7.33
N LYS A 225 -16.27 -6.44 8.12
CA LYS A 225 -17.45 -7.32 8.30
C LYS A 225 -18.15 -7.59 6.96
N ALA A 226 -18.22 -6.59 6.09
CA ALA A 226 -18.82 -6.74 4.78
C ALA A 226 -17.96 -7.63 3.87
N THR A 227 -16.64 -7.45 3.87
CA THR A 227 -15.76 -7.90 2.77
C THR A 227 -14.63 -8.86 3.16
N GLY A 228 -14.38 -9.07 4.45
CA GLY A 228 -13.22 -9.79 4.97
C GLY A 228 -11.89 -9.05 4.83
N THR A 229 -11.89 -7.81 4.36
CA THR A 229 -10.66 -7.03 4.10
C THR A 229 -10.65 -5.73 4.88
N ILE A 230 -9.54 -5.41 5.54
CA ILE A 230 -9.33 -4.08 6.13
C ILE A 230 -8.90 -3.13 5.01
N PRO A 231 -9.58 -1.99 4.80
CA PRO A 231 -9.20 -1.05 3.75
C PRO A 231 -7.79 -0.48 4.00
N THR A 232 -7.06 -0.21 2.93
CA THR A 232 -5.67 0.31 3.03
C THR A 232 -5.65 1.84 3.09
N TYR A 233 -6.49 2.50 2.29
CA TYR A 233 -6.43 3.95 2.10
C TYR A 233 -7.49 4.67 2.93
N ILE A 234 -7.19 5.89 3.36
CA ILE A 234 -8.17 6.79 3.95
C ILE A 234 -8.28 8.01 3.05
N ARG A 235 -9.50 8.48 2.80
CA ARG A 235 -9.75 9.83 2.31
C ARG A 235 -10.54 10.55 3.39
N PRO A 236 -9.99 11.58 4.06
CA PRO A 236 -10.77 12.37 5.01
C PRO A 236 -11.88 13.15 4.31
N PRO A 237 -13.10 13.21 4.89
CA PRO A 237 -14.17 14.10 4.44
C PRO A 237 -13.67 15.52 4.13
N TYR A 238 -14.19 16.12 3.07
CA TYR A 238 -13.83 17.48 2.60
C TYR A 238 -12.35 17.66 2.23
N GLY A 239 -11.54 16.58 2.25
CA GLY A 239 -10.09 16.67 2.18
C GLY A 239 -9.45 17.30 3.41
N ALA A 240 -10.20 17.42 4.51
CA ALA A 240 -9.77 18.06 5.75
C ALA A 240 -8.79 17.17 6.51
N VAL A 241 -7.50 17.53 6.46
CA VAL A 241 -6.43 16.78 7.12
C VAL A 241 -5.30 17.73 7.54
N ASN A 242 -4.77 17.52 8.73
CA ASN A 242 -3.58 18.20 9.25
C ASN A 242 -2.58 17.16 9.78
N GLY A 243 -1.41 17.58 10.25
CA GLY A 243 -0.38 16.66 10.77
C GLY A 243 -0.84 15.77 11.91
N ARG A 244 -1.78 16.22 12.75
CA ARG A 244 -2.38 15.35 13.77
C ARG A 244 -3.17 14.22 13.13
N ILE A 245 -4.11 14.51 12.23
CA ILE A 245 -4.98 13.51 11.61
C ILE A 245 -4.20 12.59 10.66
N GLY A 246 -3.30 13.14 9.84
CA GLY A 246 -2.49 12.39 8.89
C GLY A 246 -1.55 11.36 9.53
N ASN A 247 -1.07 11.65 10.75
CA ASN A 247 -0.18 10.77 11.49
C ASN A 247 -0.90 9.73 12.38
N LEU A 248 -2.24 9.77 12.46
CA LEU A 248 -2.99 9.04 13.49
C LEU A 248 -3.23 7.56 13.18
N PHE A 249 -3.28 7.19 11.90
CA PHE A 249 -3.89 5.91 11.46
C PHE A 249 -2.90 4.90 10.86
N ASP A 250 -1.61 5.25 10.74
CA ASP A 250 -0.60 4.43 10.04
C ASP A 250 -0.98 4.08 8.58
N ARG A 251 -1.69 4.97 7.87
CA ARG A 251 -2.24 4.68 6.53
C ARG A 251 -1.98 5.79 5.52
N PRO A 252 -1.92 5.48 4.21
CA PRO A 252 -1.87 6.49 3.16
C PRO A 252 -3.15 7.33 3.14
N ILE A 253 -2.98 8.65 3.06
CA ILE A 253 -4.09 9.58 2.83
C ILE A 253 -4.18 9.88 1.34
N VAL A 254 -5.32 9.53 0.73
CA VAL A 254 -5.55 9.74 -0.70
C VAL A 254 -6.45 10.95 -0.89
N ARG A 255 -5.92 11.96 -1.58
CA ARG A 255 -6.64 13.16 -2.00
C ARG A 255 -6.89 13.08 -3.51
N TRP A 256 -6.99 14.21 -4.17
CA TRP A 256 -7.24 14.33 -5.60
C TRP A 256 -6.58 15.59 -6.13
N ASN A 257 -6.38 15.64 -7.45
CA ASN A 257 -5.96 16.83 -8.17
C ASN A 257 -6.95 17.22 -9.29
N VAL A 258 -8.01 16.43 -9.48
CA VAL A 258 -9.15 16.74 -10.33
C VAL A 258 -10.42 16.57 -9.49
N ASP A 259 -11.06 17.68 -9.14
CA ASP A 259 -12.40 17.69 -8.55
C ASP A 259 -13.42 17.78 -9.69
N SER A 260 -14.31 16.80 -9.82
CA SER A 260 -15.34 16.82 -10.87
C SER A 260 -16.42 17.87 -10.66
N ARG A 261 -16.53 18.42 -9.44
CA ARG A 261 -17.58 19.34 -9.00
C ARG A 261 -18.99 18.78 -9.20
N ASP A 262 -19.13 17.46 -9.29
CA ASP A 262 -20.42 16.78 -9.47
C ASP A 262 -21.41 17.04 -8.33
N TRP A 263 -20.91 17.07 -7.09
CA TRP A 263 -21.63 17.44 -5.87
C TRP A 263 -22.17 18.88 -5.89
N ALA A 264 -21.50 19.79 -6.60
CA ALA A 264 -21.89 21.19 -6.68
C ALA A 264 -22.77 21.48 -7.92
N TYR A 265 -22.48 20.84 -9.05
CA TYR A 265 -23.17 21.09 -10.31
C TYR A 265 -24.50 20.37 -10.42
N LEU A 266 -24.58 19.13 -9.93
CA LEU A 266 -25.73 18.23 -10.11
C LEU A 266 -26.21 18.20 -11.58
N ASN A 267 -25.29 18.28 -12.54
CA ASN A 267 -25.58 18.43 -13.96
C ASN A 267 -24.60 17.59 -14.80
N THR A 268 -25.14 16.59 -15.50
CA THR A 268 -24.33 15.58 -16.20
C THR A 268 -23.40 16.20 -17.26
N PRO A 269 -23.89 16.98 -18.26
CA PRO A 269 -23.00 17.60 -19.25
C PRO A 269 -21.93 18.52 -18.64
N LYS A 270 -22.28 19.29 -17.61
CA LYS A 270 -21.34 20.21 -16.96
C LYS A 270 -20.24 19.45 -16.22
N THR A 271 -20.58 18.41 -15.47
CA THR A 271 -19.62 17.51 -14.82
C THR A 271 -18.69 16.86 -15.84
N VAL A 272 -19.23 16.33 -16.95
CA VAL A 272 -18.42 15.75 -18.03
C VAL A 272 -17.44 16.78 -18.58
N SER A 273 -17.93 17.96 -18.98
CA SER A 273 -17.10 19.01 -19.56
C SER A 273 -15.98 19.43 -18.61
N HIS A 274 -16.31 19.62 -17.33
CA HIS A 274 -15.34 20.00 -16.31
C HIS A 274 -14.24 18.95 -16.12
N VAL A 275 -14.61 17.68 -15.91
CA VAL A 275 -13.65 16.58 -15.77
C VAL A 275 -12.74 16.48 -16.99
N LEU A 276 -13.30 16.60 -18.20
CA LEU A 276 -12.50 16.53 -19.42
C LEU A 276 -11.57 17.73 -19.60
N ALA A 277 -11.92 18.91 -19.09
CA ALA A 277 -11.08 20.10 -19.17
C ALA A 277 -9.91 20.05 -18.16
N THR A 278 -10.11 19.47 -16.98
CA THR A 278 -9.13 19.49 -15.89
C THR A 278 -8.29 18.22 -15.78
N THR A 279 -8.68 17.12 -16.43
CA THR A 279 -7.92 15.86 -16.41
C THR A 279 -6.60 15.95 -17.18
N HIS A 280 -5.51 15.59 -16.50
CA HIS A 280 -4.17 15.47 -17.07
C HIS A 280 -3.54 14.09 -16.75
N PRO A 281 -2.40 13.72 -17.37
CA PRO A 281 -1.72 12.47 -17.05
C PRO A 281 -1.37 12.40 -15.56
N GLY A 282 -1.74 11.29 -14.92
CA GLY A 282 -1.47 11.08 -13.50
C GLY A 282 -2.60 11.53 -12.57
N SER A 283 -3.73 12.03 -13.07
CA SER A 283 -4.80 12.53 -12.21
C SER A 283 -5.46 11.45 -11.35
N ILE A 284 -5.81 11.83 -10.12
CA ILE A 284 -6.82 11.16 -9.29
C ILE A 284 -8.07 12.02 -9.39
N ILE A 285 -9.15 11.45 -9.95
CA ILE A 285 -10.41 12.14 -10.21
C ILE A 285 -11.37 11.85 -9.06
N LEU A 286 -11.81 12.90 -8.36
CA LEU A 286 -12.86 12.85 -7.33
C LEU A 286 -14.24 12.95 -7.98
N MET A 287 -15.11 11.99 -7.68
CA MET A 287 -16.54 11.96 -7.98
C MET A 287 -17.30 11.38 -6.78
N HIS A 288 -18.62 11.41 -6.80
CA HIS A 288 -19.51 10.90 -5.75
C HIS A 288 -20.55 9.96 -6.35
N ASP A 289 -20.60 8.71 -5.90
CA ASP A 289 -21.52 7.70 -6.45
C ASP A 289 -22.92 7.69 -5.82
N ILE A 290 -23.25 8.78 -5.11
CA ILE A 290 -24.54 9.04 -4.46
C ILE A 290 -25.43 10.03 -5.24
N HIS A 291 -24.96 10.57 -6.36
CA HIS A 291 -25.71 11.51 -7.19
C HIS A 291 -26.06 10.90 -8.57
N PRO A 292 -27.35 10.89 -8.99
CA PRO A 292 -27.75 10.32 -10.27
C PRO A 292 -27.03 10.93 -11.47
N THR A 293 -26.78 12.24 -11.43
CA THR A 293 -26.09 12.99 -12.48
C THR A 293 -24.58 12.70 -12.52
N SER A 294 -23.96 12.44 -11.37
CA SER A 294 -22.57 11.96 -11.32
C SER A 294 -22.44 10.59 -11.98
N VAL A 295 -23.27 9.62 -11.57
CA VAL A 295 -23.27 8.27 -12.15
C VAL A 295 -23.59 8.29 -13.65
N ALA A 296 -24.48 9.18 -14.09
CA ALA A 296 -24.79 9.37 -15.51
C ALA A 296 -23.63 9.98 -16.34
N ALA A 297 -22.71 10.72 -15.72
CA ALA A 297 -21.55 11.32 -16.39
C ALA A 297 -20.44 10.29 -16.71
N VAL A 298 -20.31 9.26 -15.87
CA VAL A 298 -19.19 8.28 -15.94
C VAL A 298 -19.03 7.61 -17.32
N PRO A 299 -20.09 7.13 -18.00
CA PRO A 299 -19.94 6.54 -19.34
C PRO A 299 -19.25 7.48 -20.34
N GLN A 300 -19.62 8.76 -20.37
CA GLN A 300 -19.06 9.73 -21.31
C GLN A 300 -17.65 10.15 -20.92
N ILE A 301 -17.36 10.30 -19.62
CA ILE A 301 -16.00 10.53 -19.11
C ILE A 301 -15.07 9.40 -19.56
N ILE A 302 -15.46 8.14 -19.34
CA ILE A 302 -14.64 6.98 -19.70
C ILE A 302 -14.37 6.94 -21.20
N ARG A 303 -15.41 7.03 -22.04
CA ARG A 303 -15.25 7.00 -23.50
C ARG A 303 -14.33 8.13 -23.99
N SER A 304 -14.53 9.34 -23.47
CA SER A 304 -13.80 10.52 -23.94
C SER A 304 -12.34 10.50 -23.51
N LEU A 305 -12.04 10.09 -22.27
CA LEU A 305 -10.66 9.96 -21.80
C LEU A 305 -9.94 8.80 -22.53
N LYS A 306 -10.61 7.66 -22.76
CA LYS A 306 -10.03 6.58 -23.59
C LYS A 306 -9.72 7.07 -25.01
N LYS A 307 -10.63 7.82 -25.65
CA LYS A 307 -10.40 8.43 -26.97
C LYS A 307 -9.19 9.38 -26.98
N ARG A 308 -8.90 10.04 -25.85
CA ARG A 308 -7.72 10.91 -25.66
C ARG A 308 -6.43 10.14 -25.29
N GLY A 309 -6.48 8.81 -25.28
CA GLY A 309 -5.36 7.92 -25.02
C GLY A 309 -5.10 7.61 -23.54
N TYR A 310 -6.07 7.90 -22.65
CA TYR A 310 -5.92 7.56 -21.23
C TYR A 310 -6.27 6.10 -20.94
N THR A 311 -5.48 5.49 -20.05
CA THR A 311 -5.82 4.22 -19.40
C THR A 311 -6.27 4.47 -17.96
N PHE A 312 -7.38 3.85 -17.57
CA PHE A 312 -7.86 3.90 -16.18
C PHE A 312 -7.15 2.83 -15.36
N VAL A 313 -6.62 3.21 -14.21
CA VAL A 313 -5.83 2.33 -13.35
C VAL A 313 -6.21 2.50 -11.88
N THR A 314 -5.87 1.49 -11.07
CA THR A 314 -5.97 1.55 -9.60
C THR A 314 -4.90 2.48 -9.01
N LEU A 315 -5.06 2.87 -7.74
CA LEU A 315 -4.10 3.77 -7.08
C LEU A 315 -2.66 3.22 -7.04
N PRO A 316 -2.40 1.94 -6.70
CA PRO A 316 -1.05 1.37 -6.76
C PRO A 316 -0.41 1.48 -8.15
N THR A 317 -1.17 1.18 -9.20
CA THR A 317 -0.69 1.25 -10.59
C THR A 317 -0.48 2.69 -11.04
N LEU A 318 -1.34 3.62 -10.61
CA LEU A 318 -1.15 5.06 -10.86
C LEU A 318 0.16 5.57 -10.27
N MET A 319 0.41 5.26 -9.00
CA MET A 319 1.56 5.74 -8.24
C MET A 319 2.88 5.15 -8.70
N GLN A 320 2.85 3.93 -9.25
CA GLN A 320 4.04 3.17 -9.66
C GLN A 320 5.06 2.98 -8.51
N LYS A 321 4.57 3.04 -7.27
CA LYS A 321 5.33 2.85 -6.03
C LYS A 321 4.36 2.45 -4.91
N PRO A 322 4.84 1.82 -3.83
CA PRO A 322 4.02 1.58 -2.66
C PRO A 322 3.47 2.90 -2.10
N LEU A 323 2.17 2.92 -1.80
CA LEU A 323 1.58 4.00 -1.02
C LEU A 323 1.92 3.72 0.46
N LEU A 324 2.67 4.63 1.08
CA LEU A 324 3.17 4.48 2.43
C LEU A 324 2.29 5.23 3.42
N ALA A 325 2.27 4.72 4.66
CA ALA A 325 1.61 5.33 5.79
C ALA A 325 2.02 6.80 6.00
N ASN A 326 1.06 7.64 6.41
CA ASN A 326 1.31 9.02 6.82
C ASN A 326 1.87 9.94 5.71
N LEU A 327 1.63 9.58 4.45
CA LEU A 327 1.82 10.46 3.29
C LEU A 327 0.46 10.80 2.69
N GLN A 328 0.39 11.98 2.07
CA GLN A 328 -0.74 12.45 1.28
C GLN A 328 -0.45 12.25 -0.20
N TYR A 329 -1.42 11.75 -0.97
CA TYR A 329 -1.30 11.49 -2.40
C TYR A 329 -2.36 12.25 -3.19
N PHE A 330 -1.96 13.16 -4.09
CA PHE A 330 -2.87 13.99 -4.89
C PHE A 330 -2.96 13.52 -6.34
N GLY A 331 -1.87 12.95 -6.86
CA GLY A 331 -1.74 12.46 -8.23
C GLY A 331 -0.41 11.73 -8.42
N ARG A 332 -0.18 11.17 -9.61
CA ARG A 332 1.10 10.50 -9.92
C ARG A 332 2.26 11.48 -9.72
N GLY A 333 3.19 11.13 -8.84
CA GLY A 333 4.37 11.95 -8.56
C GLY A 333 4.10 13.12 -7.60
N ASP A 334 2.85 13.36 -7.22
CA ASP A 334 2.46 14.39 -6.27
C ASP A 334 2.03 13.75 -4.95
N PHE A 335 3.00 13.66 -4.04
CA PHE A 335 2.79 13.18 -2.68
C PHE A 335 3.75 13.87 -1.71
N ARG A 336 3.32 14.04 -0.46
CA ARG A 336 4.09 14.75 0.57
C ARG A 336 3.74 14.27 1.97
N GLY A 337 4.62 14.57 2.91
CA GLY A 337 4.35 14.42 4.34
C GLY A 337 3.29 15.40 4.82
N PHE A 338 3.07 15.42 6.12
CA PHE A 338 2.19 16.38 6.79
C PHE A 338 2.97 17.49 7.47
#